data_AF-A0A7S4DBD5-F1
#
_entry.id   AF-A0A7S4DBD5-F1
#
_cell.length_a   1.000
_cell.length_b   1.000
_cell.length_c   1.000
_cell.angle_alpha   90.00
_cell.angle_beta   90.00
_cell.angle_gamma   90.00
#
_symmetry.space_group_name_H-M   'P 1'
#
loop_
_entity.id
_entity.type
_entity.pdbx_description
1 polymer ?
#
loop_
_entity_poly.entity_id
_entity_poly.type
_entity_poly.pdbx_seq_one_letter_code
_entity_poly.pdbx_strand_id
1 'polypeptide(L)'
;AEGCTKVPLWNHEGETTRRFCHLHKAAGMVNLKGRRCAHPAGCAAAASCNLVGETIKLYCGLHKLPGMVVVGVPRCEAPGCATGATMNFAGERRGRFCARHKVKGMLHVQSRFCEDSGCTQRATYNIEGERKGLRCRRHRRKGMVNVYLRTCLSEGCLKVAYYNFEGEKKGQFCATHRM
;
A
#
# COMPACT_ATOMS: atom_id res chain seq x y z
N ALA A 1 -22.69 15.08 -6.15
CA ALA A 1 -23.75 15.03 -5.14
C ALA A 1 -23.65 16.29 -4.30
N GLU A 2 -24.75 17.02 -4.13
CA GLU A 2 -24.79 18.19 -3.26
C GLU A 2 -24.29 17.83 -1.85
N GLY A 3 -23.56 18.76 -1.23
CA GLY A 3 -22.99 18.56 0.11
C GLY A 3 -21.79 17.61 0.21
N CYS A 4 -21.25 17.08 -0.89
CA CYS A 4 -20.08 16.19 -0.82
C CYS A 4 -18.79 16.95 -0.50
N THR A 5 -18.14 16.59 0.62
CA THR A 5 -16.86 17.18 1.08
C THR A 5 -15.60 16.45 0.58
N LYS A 6 -15.76 15.40 -0.23
CA LYS A 6 -14.61 14.60 -0.71
C LYS A 6 -13.93 15.31 -1.89
N VAL A 7 -12.60 15.37 -1.85
CA VAL A 7 -11.79 15.99 -2.91
C VAL A 7 -12.11 15.36 -4.28
N PRO A 8 -12.51 16.18 -5.27
CA PRO A 8 -12.69 15.70 -6.63
C PRO A 8 -11.32 15.44 -7.26
N LEU A 9 -11.16 14.24 -7.82
CA LEU A 9 -9.92 13.81 -8.47
C LEU A 9 -10.17 13.12 -9.82
N TRP A 10 -11.42 12.80 -10.13
CA TRP A 10 -11.80 11.98 -11.27
C TRP A 10 -12.59 12.81 -12.29
N ASN A 11 -12.48 12.43 -13.56
CA ASN A 11 -13.33 12.91 -14.64
C ASN A 11 -13.32 11.92 -15.82
N HIS A 12 -14.07 12.20 -16.87
CA HIS A 12 -14.01 11.48 -18.13
C HIS A 12 -12.63 11.60 -18.78
N GLU A 13 -12.32 10.65 -19.65
CA GLU A 13 -11.07 10.68 -20.41
C GLU A 13 -11.01 11.91 -21.34
N GLY A 14 -9.84 12.57 -21.41
CA GLY A 14 -9.62 13.80 -22.19
C GLY A 14 -9.89 15.08 -21.41
N GLU A 15 -10.69 15.02 -20.35
CA GLU A 15 -10.96 16.16 -19.49
C GLU A 15 -9.75 16.51 -18.60
N THR A 16 -9.53 17.81 -18.40
CA THR A 16 -8.43 18.32 -17.56
C THR A 16 -8.91 18.76 -16.17
N THR A 17 -10.21 18.99 -16.01
CA THR A 17 -10.82 19.44 -14.77
C THR A 17 -11.21 18.25 -13.88
N ARG A 18 -10.98 18.34 -12.58
CA ARG A 18 -11.39 17.30 -11.63
C ARG A 18 -12.80 17.61 -11.12
N ARG A 19 -13.77 16.74 -11.39
CA ARG A 19 -15.19 16.99 -11.08
C ARG A 19 -15.80 15.98 -10.12
N PHE A 20 -15.29 14.75 -10.12
CA PHE A 20 -15.86 13.65 -9.36
C PHE A 20 -14.89 13.16 -8.29
N CYS A 21 -15.41 12.81 -7.11
CA CYS A 21 -14.62 12.16 -6.08
C CYS A 21 -14.62 10.63 -6.28
N HIS A 22 -13.79 9.90 -5.54
CA HIS A 22 -13.70 8.43 -5.66
C HIS A 22 -15.01 7.69 -5.34
N LEU A 23 -15.94 8.31 -4.59
CA LEU A 23 -17.26 7.74 -4.28
C LEU A 23 -18.30 8.06 -5.36
N HIS A 24 -18.12 9.14 -6.11
CA HIS A 24 -19.09 9.64 -7.10
C HIS A 24 -18.55 9.53 -8.53
N LYS A 25 -17.57 8.65 -8.76
CA LYS A 25 -17.05 8.37 -10.09
C LYS A 25 -17.90 7.30 -10.77
N ALA A 26 -18.22 7.49 -12.04
CA ALA A 26 -18.81 6.45 -12.88
C ALA A 26 -17.75 5.44 -13.34
N ALA A 27 -18.20 4.29 -13.86
CA ALA A 27 -17.34 3.36 -14.59
C ALA A 27 -16.70 4.08 -15.78
N GLY A 28 -15.43 3.78 -16.08
CA GLY A 28 -14.68 4.43 -17.15
C GLY A 28 -14.10 5.82 -16.83
N MET A 29 -14.50 6.48 -15.73
CA MET A 29 -13.84 7.72 -15.31
C MET A 29 -12.40 7.46 -14.86
N VAL A 30 -11.52 8.41 -15.17
CA VAL A 30 -10.08 8.36 -14.88
C VAL A 30 -9.68 9.35 -13.79
N ASN A 31 -8.64 9.02 -13.03
CA ASN A 31 -8.10 9.89 -12.00
C ASN A 31 -7.12 10.90 -12.65
N LEU A 32 -7.41 12.19 -12.53
CA LEU A 32 -6.61 13.29 -13.08
C LEU A 32 -5.58 13.84 -12.08
N LYS A 33 -5.28 13.10 -11.01
CA LYS A 33 -4.21 13.43 -10.06
C LYS A 33 -2.86 12.99 -10.61
N GLY A 34 -2.02 13.96 -10.98
CA GLY A 34 -0.71 13.70 -11.58
C GLY A 34 -0.80 13.42 -13.08
N ARG A 35 0.36 13.26 -13.75
CA ARG A 35 0.40 12.92 -15.17
C ARG A 35 -0.03 11.47 -15.40
N ARG A 36 -0.71 11.23 -16.51
CA ARG A 36 -0.95 9.88 -17.04
C ARG A 36 0.31 9.34 -17.71
N CYS A 37 0.38 8.03 -17.81
CA CYS A 37 1.43 7.33 -18.53
C CYS A 37 1.42 7.72 -20.01
N ALA A 38 2.55 8.16 -20.54
CA ALA A 38 2.77 8.58 -21.92
C ALA A 38 2.92 7.40 -22.91
N HIS A 39 2.35 6.24 -22.60
CA HIS A 39 2.43 5.09 -23.49
C HIS A 39 1.55 5.34 -24.74
N PRO A 40 2.04 5.10 -25.96
CA PRO A 40 1.33 5.46 -27.20
C PRO A 40 -0.08 4.88 -27.33
N ALA A 41 -0.32 3.69 -26.78
CA ALA A 41 -1.64 3.06 -26.78
C ALA A 41 -2.67 3.70 -25.83
N GLY A 42 -2.35 4.82 -25.17
CA GLY A 42 -3.25 5.51 -24.24
C GLY A 42 -3.43 4.75 -22.91
N CYS A 43 -2.50 4.97 -21.96
CA CYS A 43 -2.56 4.29 -20.66
C CYS A 43 -3.16 5.19 -19.57
N ALA A 44 -4.28 4.76 -18.98
CA ALA A 44 -4.95 5.47 -17.89
C ALA A 44 -4.20 5.42 -16.53
N ALA A 45 -3.16 4.59 -16.41
CA ALA A 45 -2.38 4.52 -15.18
C ALA A 45 -1.61 5.82 -14.93
N ALA A 46 -1.49 6.21 -13.66
CA ALA A 46 -0.66 7.34 -13.27
C ALA A 46 0.82 7.06 -13.61
N ALA A 47 1.49 8.05 -14.18
CA ALA A 47 2.92 7.99 -14.42
C ALA A 47 3.68 7.99 -13.07
N SER A 48 4.71 7.15 -13.00
CA SER A 48 5.55 6.97 -11.81
C SER A 48 7.05 6.93 -12.14
N CYS A 49 7.39 6.66 -13.40
CA CYS A 49 8.74 6.33 -13.85
C CYS A 49 9.23 7.33 -14.91
N ASN A 50 10.55 7.52 -14.94
CA ASN A 50 11.27 8.22 -16.01
C ASN A 50 12.76 7.83 -15.97
N LEU A 51 13.58 8.38 -16.86
CA LEU A 51 15.04 8.17 -16.87
C LEU A 51 15.70 8.70 -15.59
N VAL A 52 16.91 8.19 -15.33
CA VAL A 52 17.70 8.58 -14.16
C VAL A 52 18.07 10.06 -14.25
N GLY A 53 17.60 10.86 -13.30
CA GLY A 53 17.90 12.30 -13.20
C GLY A 53 16.66 13.15 -13.45
N GLU A 54 15.70 12.59 -14.18
CA GLU A 54 14.45 13.26 -14.50
C GLU A 54 13.55 13.44 -13.28
N THR A 55 12.91 14.59 -13.20
CA THR A 55 11.97 14.97 -12.11
C THR A 55 10.51 14.80 -12.53
N ILE A 56 10.25 14.73 -13.83
CA ILE A 56 8.91 14.53 -14.39
C ILE A 56 8.62 13.02 -14.47
N LYS A 57 7.43 12.61 -14.05
CA LYS A 57 6.94 11.24 -14.24
C LYS A 57 6.29 11.12 -15.62
N LEU A 58 6.79 10.20 -16.45
CA LEU A 58 6.30 10.02 -17.82
C LEU A 58 5.60 8.68 -18.04
N TYR A 59 6.12 7.57 -17.50
CA TYR A 59 5.58 6.23 -17.72
C TYR A 59 5.09 5.60 -16.42
N CYS A 60 4.13 4.69 -16.47
CA CYS A 60 3.73 3.90 -15.30
C CYS A 60 4.72 2.74 -15.05
N GLY A 61 4.51 1.98 -13.97
CA GLY A 61 5.34 0.81 -13.65
C GLY A 61 5.26 -0.31 -14.68
N LEU A 62 4.12 -0.47 -15.37
CA LEU A 62 3.92 -1.50 -16.41
C LEU A 62 4.57 -1.12 -17.74
N HIS A 63 4.51 0.15 -18.12
CA HIS A 63 5.14 0.68 -19.34
C HIS A 63 6.52 1.27 -19.06
N LYS A 64 7.21 0.72 -18.06
CA LYS A 64 8.54 1.16 -17.66
C LYS A 64 9.54 0.62 -18.68
N LEU A 65 10.24 1.51 -19.39
CA LEU A 65 11.29 1.13 -20.34
C LEU A 65 12.61 0.79 -19.63
N PRO A 66 13.52 0.04 -20.29
CA PRO A 66 14.88 -0.16 -19.80
C PRO A 66 15.56 1.16 -19.44
N GLY A 67 16.33 1.17 -18.34
CA GLY A 67 17.00 2.38 -17.84
C GLY A 67 16.11 3.36 -17.05
N MET A 68 14.79 3.19 -17.06
CA MET A 68 13.91 4.03 -16.25
C MET A 68 13.93 3.65 -14.77
N VAL A 69 13.62 4.62 -13.92
CA VAL A 69 13.50 4.50 -12.47
C VAL A 69 12.22 5.18 -11.99
N VAL A 70 11.75 4.79 -10.81
CA VAL A 70 10.64 5.50 -10.16
C VAL A 70 11.13 6.88 -9.75
N VAL A 71 10.39 7.92 -10.10
CA VAL A 71 10.75 9.31 -9.83
C VAL A 71 10.16 9.76 -8.49
N GLY A 72 10.95 10.53 -7.72
CA GLY A 72 10.54 11.05 -6.42
C GLY A 72 10.65 10.06 -5.27
N VAL A 73 11.36 8.94 -5.46
CA VAL A 73 11.79 8.05 -4.37
C VAL A 73 13.29 8.22 -4.12
N PRO A 74 13.77 8.11 -2.87
CA PRO A 74 15.20 8.07 -2.60
C PRO A 74 15.89 6.96 -3.40
N ARG A 75 17.12 7.19 -3.86
CA ARG A 75 17.92 6.17 -4.56
C ARG A 75 18.67 5.31 -3.57
N CYS A 76 18.93 4.06 -3.96
CA CYS A 76 19.83 3.19 -3.23
C CYS A 76 21.22 3.83 -3.15
N GLU A 77 21.81 3.84 -1.95
CA GLU A 77 23.16 4.38 -1.70
C GLU A 77 24.29 3.44 -2.19
N ALA A 78 23.95 2.23 -2.66
CA ALA A 78 24.94 1.30 -3.19
C ALA A 78 25.51 1.84 -4.52
N PRO A 79 26.84 1.82 -4.71
CA PRO A 79 27.47 2.34 -5.93
C PRO A 79 26.85 1.73 -7.21
N GLY A 80 26.54 2.60 -8.18
CA GLY A 80 25.95 2.20 -9.47
C GLY A 80 24.49 1.71 -9.41
N CYS A 81 23.81 1.76 -8.25
CA CYS A 81 22.43 1.32 -8.14
C CYS A 81 21.41 2.45 -8.35
N ALA A 82 20.61 2.35 -9.41
CA ALA A 82 19.53 3.29 -9.69
C ALA A 82 18.17 2.90 -9.08
N THR A 83 18.10 1.77 -8.36
CA THR A 83 16.84 1.27 -7.77
C THR A 83 16.39 2.17 -6.62
N GLY A 84 15.07 2.33 -6.48
CA GLY A 84 14.48 3.04 -5.34
C GLY A 84 14.85 2.39 -4.00
N ALA A 85 15.29 3.21 -3.06
CA ALA A 85 15.60 2.80 -1.71
C ALA A 85 14.33 2.69 -0.87
N THR A 86 14.10 1.50 -0.36
CA THR A 86 12.93 1.16 0.48
C THR A 86 13.33 0.57 1.82
N MET A 87 14.63 0.28 2.00
CA MET A 87 15.18 -0.39 3.16
C MET A 87 16.00 0.58 4.00
N ASN A 88 15.81 0.54 5.31
CA ASN A 88 16.64 1.21 6.31
C ASN A 88 16.48 0.52 7.67
N PHE A 89 17.13 1.00 8.73
CA PHE A 89 16.98 0.46 10.07
C PHE A 89 15.64 0.85 10.72
N ALA A 90 15.27 0.17 11.80
CA ALA A 90 14.04 0.44 12.52
C ALA A 90 14.00 1.90 13.04
N GLY A 91 12.84 2.54 12.95
CA GLY A 91 12.64 3.95 13.33
C GLY A 91 12.90 4.94 12.18
N GLU A 92 13.67 4.55 11.17
CA GLU A 92 13.98 5.41 10.03
C GLU A 92 12.82 5.48 9.03
N ARG A 93 12.47 6.70 8.61
CA ARG A 93 11.36 6.95 7.67
C ARG A 93 11.80 7.04 6.21
N ARG A 94 13.09 7.28 5.97
CA ARG A 94 13.67 7.43 4.63
C ARG A 94 14.45 6.17 4.26
N GLY A 95 14.15 5.57 3.12
CA GLY A 95 14.92 4.43 2.61
C GLY A 95 16.33 4.86 2.19
N ARG A 96 17.33 4.02 2.49
CA ARG A 96 18.74 4.20 2.10
C ARG A 96 19.21 3.16 1.09
N PHE A 97 18.72 1.93 1.20
CA PHE A 97 19.08 0.83 0.31
C PHE A 97 17.85 0.21 -0.35
N CYS A 98 18.03 -0.43 -1.50
CA CYS A 98 16.98 -1.24 -2.11
C CYS A 98 16.94 -2.65 -1.48
N ALA A 99 15.91 -3.44 -1.78
CA ALA A 99 15.77 -4.79 -1.24
C ALA A 99 16.96 -5.72 -1.56
N ARG A 100 17.63 -5.50 -2.71
CA ARG A 100 18.82 -6.27 -3.12
C ARG A 100 20.08 -5.89 -2.35
N HIS A 101 20.23 -4.63 -1.98
CA HIS A 101 21.42 -4.12 -1.25
C HIS A 101 21.14 -3.90 0.24
N LYS A 102 20.08 -4.51 0.78
CA LYS A 102 19.82 -4.47 2.23
C LYS A 102 20.90 -5.27 2.96
N VAL A 103 21.32 -4.80 4.12
CA VAL A 103 22.15 -5.59 5.06
C VAL A 103 21.29 -6.20 6.16
N LYS A 104 21.87 -7.13 6.93
CA LYS A 104 21.20 -7.78 8.07
C LYS A 104 20.68 -6.71 9.03
N GLY A 105 19.42 -6.82 9.44
CA GLY A 105 18.76 -5.86 10.34
C GLY A 105 18.07 -4.69 9.63
N MET A 106 18.27 -4.47 8.33
CA MET A 106 17.48 -3.50 7.59
C MET A 106 16.07 -4.02 7.28
N LEU A 107 15.10 -3.12 7.37
CA LEU A 107 13.67 -3.34 7.26
C LEU A 107 13.07 -2.36 6.25
N HIS A 108 11.89 -2.68 5.73
CA HIS A 108 11.21 -1.80 4.81
C HIS A 108 10.66 -0.58 5.56
N VAL A 109 11.01 0.65 5.17
CA VAL A 109 10.76 1.90 5.93
C VAL A 109 9.27 2.24 6.12
N GLN A 110 8.40 1.71 5.26
CA GLN A 110 6.95 1.87 5.41
C GLN A 110 6.32 0.82 6.34
N SER A 111 7.09 -0.19 6.77
CA SER A 111 6.58 -1.18 7.70
C SER A 111 6.43 -0.55 9.07
N ARG A 112 5.30 -0.84 9.73
CA ARG A 112 5.12 -0.49 11.13
C ARG A 112 5.68 -1.63 11.99
N PHE A 113 6.57 -1.28 12.91
CA PHE A 113 7.15 -2.21 13.88
C PHE A 113 6.40 -2.15 15.20
N CYS A 114 6.57 -3.20 15.99
CA CYS A 114 6.00 -3.30 17.33
C CYS A 114 6.44 -2.11 18.18
N GLU A 115 5.51 -1.48 18.89
CA GLU A 115 5.80 -0.37 19.83
C GLU A 115 6.50 -0.80 21.11
N ASP A 116 6.92 -2.05 21.20
CA ASP A 116 7.64 -2.53 22.36
C ASP A 116 9.13 -2.22 22.16
N SER A 117 9.79 -1.71 23.19
CA SER A 117 11.17 -1.20 23.07
C SER A 117 12.11 -2.27 22.53
N GLY A 118 12.91 -1.93 21.51
CA GLY A 118 13.86 -2.85 20.88
C GLY A 118 13.24 -3.94 20.00
N CYS A 119 11.91 -3.99 19.84
CA CYS A 119 11.26 -5.01 19.02
C CYS A 119 11.20 -4.62 17.53
N THR A 120 11.93 -5.36 16.70
CA THR A 120 11.93 -5.18 15.22
C THR A 120 10.86 -6.01 14.50
N GLN A 121 10.03 -6.76 15.24
CA GLN A 121 8.96 -7.54 14.62
C GLN A 121 7.85 -6.61 14.09
N ARG A 122 7.26 -6.99 12.96
CA ARG A 122 6.15 -6.25 12.36
C ARG A 122 4.98 -6.17 13.35
N ALA A 123 4.46 -4.96 13.52
CA ALA A 123 3.23 -4.75 14.27
C ALA A 123 2.05 -5.22 13.43
N THR A 124 1.40 -6.29 13.86
CA THR A 124 0.21 -6.84 13.19
C THR A 124 -1.01 -6.92 14.11
N TYR A 125 -0.81 -6.77 15.42
CA TYR A 125 -1.85 -6.87 16.43
C TYR A 125 -2.25 -5.50 16.95
N ASN A 126 -3.55 -5.29 17.12
CA ASN A 126 -4.13 -4.13 17.79
C ASN A 126 -5.52 -4.50 18.36
N ILE A 127 -6.24 -3.53 18.92
CA ILE A 127 -7.66 -3.70 19.28
C ILE A 127 -8.51 -3.91 18.02
N GLU A 128 -9.68 -4.54 18.18
CA GLU A 128 -10.63 -4.73 17.08
C GLU A 128 -11.10 -3.38 16.51
N GLY A 129 -11.34 -3.31 15.20
CA GLY A 129 -11.73 -2.09 14.47
C GLY A 129 -10.55 -1.20 14.05
N GLU A 130 -9.39 -1.34 14.66
CA GLU A 130 -8.20 -0.59 14.26
C GLU A 130 -7.63 -1.07 12.92
N ARG A 131 -7.15 -0.12 12.10
CA ARG A 131 -6.66 -0.43 10.74
C ARG A 131 -5.15 -0.68 10.68
N LYS A 132 -4.42 -0.37 11.75
CA LYS A 132 -2.96 -0.42 11.79
C LYS A 132 -2.52 -1.23 12.99
N GLY A 133 -1.55 -2.14 12.79
CA GLY A 133 -0.97 -2.88 13.89
C GLY A 133 -0.21 -1.96 14.85
N LEU A 134 -0.22 -2.32 16.13
CA LEU A 134 0.49 -1.63 17.22
C LEU A 134 1.60 -2.53 17.79
N ARG A 135 1.30 -3.82 17.96
CA ARG A 135 2.17 -4.81 18.59
C ARG A 135 2.40 -6.01 17.67
N CYS A 136 3.52 -6.72 17.86
CA CYS A 136 3.75 -8.00 17.19
C CYS A 136 3.02 -9.15 17.90
N ARG A 137 3.08 -10.36 17.34
CA ARG A 137 2.46 -11.55 17.93
C ARG A 137 2.95 -11.83 19.35
N ARG A 138 4.25 -11.62 19.59
CA ARG A 138 4.89 -11.87 20.90
C ARG A 138 4.47 -10.85 21.97
N HIS A 139 4.28 -9.59 21.59
CA HIS A 139 3.95 -8.51 22.53
C HIS A 139 2.47 -8.09 22.47
N ARG A 140 1.61 -8.93 21.89
CA ARG A 140 0.16 -8.67 21.89
C ARG A 140 -0.37 -8.81 23.32
N ARG A 141 -1.28 -7.92 23.72
CA ARG A 141 -2.01 -8.02 25.00
C ARG A 141 -3.27 -8.88 24.83
N LYS A 142 -3.86 -9.34 25.93
CA LYS A 142 -5.15 -10.04 25.93
C LYS A 142 -6.19 -9.17 25.23
N GLY A 143 -6.98 -9.77 24.34
CA GLY A 143 -7.98 -9.08 23.53
C GLY A 143 -7.48 -8.46 22.23
N MET A 144 -6.16 -8.38 21.98
CA MET A 144 -5.66 -7.89 20.69
C MET A 144 -5.83 -8.91 19.55
N VAL A 145 -6.32 -8.44 18.42
CA VAL A 145 -6.53 -9.20 17.18
C VAL A 145 -5.52 -8.81 16.11
N ASN A 146 -5.28 -9.70 15.16
CA ASN A 146 -4.47 -9.35 13.99
C ASN A 146 -5.30 -8.50 13.03
N VAL A 147 -5.03 -7.20 12.94
CA VAL A 147 -5.84 -6.23 12.18
C VAL A 147 -5.73 -6.37 10.65
N TYR A 148 -4.80 -7.19 10.17
CA TYR A 148 -4.64 -7.47 8.75
C TYR A 148 -5.36 -8.75 8.32
N LEU A 149 -5.82 -9.54 9.28
CA LEU A 149 -6.63 -10.73 9.03
C LEU A 149 -8.09 -10.39 9.32
N ARG A 150 -8.99 -10.99 8.54
CA ARG A 150 -10.42 -10.89 8.81
C ARG A 150 -10.76 -11.66 10.08
N THR A 151 -11.58 -11.05 10.93
CA THR A 151 -12.22 -11.71 12.07
C THR A 151 -13.48 -12.45 11.59
N CYS A 152 -13.90 -13.42 12.39
CA CYS A 152 -15.12 -14.20 12.17
C CYS A 152 -16.35 -13.29 12.18
N LEU A 153 -17.31 -13.53 11.29
CA LEU A 153 -18.54 -12.74 11.21
C LEU A 153 -19.52 -12.99 12.37
N SER A 154 -19.40 -14.13 13.06
CA SER A 154 -20.20 -14.43 14.25
C SER A 154 -19.98 -13.38 15.35
N GLU A 155 -21.06 -12.91 15.94
CA GLU A 155 -21.06 -11.84 16.94
C GLU A 155 -20.11 -12.15 18.10
N GLY A 156 -19.26 -11.17 18.47
CA GLY A 156 -18.27 -11.29 19.54
C GLY A 156 -17.08 -12.23 19.25
N CYS A 157 -16.98 -12.82 18.04
CA CYS A 157 -15.92 -13.77 17.74
C CYS A 157 -14.65 -13.14 17.15
N LEU A 158 -13.62 -13.00 17.99
CA LEU A 158 -12.32 -12.43 17.61
C LEU A 158 -11.37 -13.41 16.90
N LYS A 159 -11.82 -14.63 16.60
CA LYS A 159 -10.99 -15.64 15.92
C LYS A 159 -10.82 -15.24 14.45
N VAL A 160 -9.67 -15.61 13.88
CA VAL A 160 -9.41 -15.39 12.45
C VAL A 160 -10.39 -16.22 11.61
N ALA A 161 -10.96 -15.59 10.60
CA ALA A 161 -11.82 -16.23 9.62
C ALA A 161 -10.98 -16.94 8.55
N TYR A 162 -11.11 -18.26 8.48
CA TYR A 162 -10.45 -19.11 7.49
C TYR A 162 -11.42 -19.85 6.57
N TYR A 163 -12.68 -20.02 7.01
CA TYR A 163 -13.72 -20.80 6.33
C TYR A 163 -14.74 -19.87 5.69
N ASN A 164 -15.35 -20.29 4.60
CA ASN A 164 -16.41 -19.58 3.90
C ASN A 164 -17.25 -20.58 3.07
N PHE A 165 -18.26 -20.05 2.36
CA PHE A 165 -19.11 -20.83 1.48
C PHE A 165 -18.41 -21.20 0.17
N GLU A 166 -18.90 -22.26 -0.48
CA GLU A 166 -18.44 -22.65 -1.80
C GLU A 166 -18.59 -21.49 -2.80
N GLY A 167 -17.56 -21.26 -3.63
CA GLY A 167 -17.50 -20.13 -4.56
C GLY A 167 -16.99 -18.81 -3.96
N GLU A 168 -16.99 -18.66 -2.63
CA GLU A 168 -16.40 -17.50 -1.98
C GLU A 168 -14.87 -17.61 -1.88
N LYS A 169 -14.15 -16.49 -2.01
CA LYS A 169 -12.67 -16.47 -1.96
C LYS A 169 -12.08 -16.01 -0.63
N LYS A 170 -12.87 -15.34 0.21
CA LYS A 170 -12.41 -14.75 1.47
C LYS A 170 -13.04 -15.47 2.66
N GLY A 171 -12.21 -15.86 3.62
CA GLY A 171 -12.67 -16.38 4.90
C GLY A 171 -13.67 -15.43 5.57
N GLN A 172 -14.78 -16.01 6.03
CA GLN A 172 -15.88 -15.35 6.74
C GLN A 172 -16.07 -15.90 8.15
N PHE A 173 -15.79 -17.18 8.37
CA PHE A 173 -15.97 -17.87 9.65
C PHE A 173 -14.70 -18.53 10.16
N CYS A 174 -14.60 -18.67 11.48
CA CYS A 174 -13.53 -19.44 12.11
C CYS A 174 -13.90 -20.92 12.18
N ALA A 175 -12.95 -21.78 12.58
CA ALA A 175 -13.19 -23.24 12.66
C ALA A 175 -14.38 -23.64 13.56
N THR A 176 -14.71 -22.85 14.58
CA THR A 176 -15.84 -23.14 15.49
C THR A 176 -17.18 -22.62 15.00
N HIS A 177 -17.18 -21.74 14.00
CA HIS A 177 -18.40 -21.19 13.39
C HIS A 177 -18.45 -21.52 11.89
N ARG A 178 -17.66 -22.50 11.45
CA ARG A 178 -17.76 -23.03 10.09
C ARG A 178 -19.12 -23.71 9.99
N MET A 179 -19.92 -23.25 9.03
CA MET A 179 -21.16 -23.91 8.63
C MET A 179 -20.83 -24.96 7.59
#